data_AF-A0A7S4Q2A8-F1
#
_entry.id   AF-A0A7S4Q2A8-F1
#
_cell.length_a   1.000
_cell.length_b   1.000
_cell.length_c   1.000
_cell.angle_alpha   90.00
_cell.angle_beta   90.00
_cell.angle_gamma   90.00
#
_symmetry.space_group_name_H-M   'P 1'
#
loop_
_entity.id
_entity.type
_entity.pdbx_description
1 polymer ?
#
loop_
_entity_poly.entity_id
_entity_poly.type
_entity_poly.pdbx_seq_one_letter_code
_entity_poly.pdbx_strand_id
1 'polypeptide(L)'
;ASPAAREPTPKAGPPRPWGRGAPVGRRPLHAMEMAAQGPVRVLAVGEGDLSFSRALQRRFGDAVRLTATTFLGRDELVARYKSAAGAIEELLQGGASVCHGVDACLLQEDLISDGRDATQDIVVFNHPHLGEAPGDSHSPDSEHVRRHCSLLAHFLAAARRLLTARGQIHVTLCGEQPALWRLRPAASCAGLSELQCRPPA
;
A
#
# COMPACT_ATOMS: atom_id res chain seq x y z
N ALA A 1 -55.97 -51.22 14.63
CA ALA A 1 -55.20 -49.98 14.71
C ALA A 1 -53.84 -50.21 14.07
N SER A 2 -53.51 -49.41 13.05
CA SER A 2 -52.18 -49.33 12.40
C SER A 2 -51.19 -48.61 13.35
N PRO A 3 -49.86 -48.72 13.16
CA PRO A 3 -49.21 -47.88 12.13
C PRO A 3 -48.08 -48.52 11.31
N ALA A 4 -48.16 -48.24 10.01
CA ALA A 4 -47.16 -47.91 8.98
C ALA A 4 -45.67 -48.24 9.19
N ALA A 5 -45.14 -48.98 8.21
CA ALA A 5 -43.73 -49.23 7.95
C ALA A 5 -42.99 -47.98 7.46
N ARG A 6 -41.69 -47.89 7.80
CA ARG A 6 -40.76 -46.81 7.49
C ARG A 6 -40.39 -46.77 6.00
N GLU A 7 -40.44 -45.59 5.39
CA GLU A 7 -39.80 -45.31 4.09
C GLU A 7 -38.30 -44.98 4.28
N PRO A 8 -37.41 -45.42 3.38
CA PRO A 8 -36.00 -45.06 3.40
C PRO A 8 -35.76 -43.66 2.79
N THR A 9 -34.95 -42.86 3.46
CA THR A 9 -34.48 -41.55 3.00
C THR A 9 -33.56 -41.66 1.77
N PRO A 10 -33.63 -40.73 0.81
CA PRO A 10 -32.74 -40.75 -0.35
C PRO A 10 -31.31 -40.34 0.05
N LYS A 11 -30.32 -41.11 -0.40
CA LYS A 11 -28.89 -40.79 -0.24
C LYS A 11 -28.56 -39.54 -1.05
N ALA A 12 -27.92 -38.57 -0.40
CA ALA A 12 -27.38 -37.37 -1.04
C ALA A 12 -26.29 -37.75 -2.05
N GLY A 13 -26.44 -37.32 -3.31
CA GLY A 13 -25.38 -37.40 -4.32
C GLY A 13 -24.25 -36.40 -4.04
N PRO A 14 -23.09 -36.55 -4.70
CA PRO A 14 -21.93 -35.69 -4.47
C PRO A 14 -22.23 -34.23 -4.83
N PRO A 15 -21.59 -33.26 -4.14
CA PRO A 15 -21.81 -31.84 -4.42
C PRO A 15 -21.40 -31.49 -5.85
N ARG A 16 -22.22 -30.68 -6.51
CA ARG A 16 -21.94 -30.15 -7.85
C ARG A 16 -20.72 -29.21 -7.78
N PRO A 17 -19.82 -29.25 -8.78
CA PRO A 17 -18.70 -28.31 -8.83
C PRO A 17 -19.23 -26.87 -8.98
N TRP A 18 -18.61 -25.94 -8.26
CA TRP A 18 -18.87 -24.50 -8.36
C TRP A 18 -18.84 -24.06 -9.82
N GLY A 19 -20.02 -23.68 -10.34
CA GLY A 19 -20.13 -23.05 -11.64
C GLY A 19 -19.41 -21.71 -11.62
N ARG A 20 -18.55 -21.47 -12.62
CA ARG A 20 -18.02 -20.15 -12.91
C ARG A 20 -19.18 -19.21 -13.25
N GLY A 21 -19.65 -18.46 -12.25
CA GLY A 21 -20.45 -17.28 -12.48
C GLY A 21 -19.60 -16.27 -13.26
N ALA A 22 -20.06 -15.89 -14.45
CA ALA A 22 -19.45 -14.82 -15.21
C ALA A 22 -19.46 -13.52 -14.37
N PRO A 23 -18.37 -12.74 -14.33
CA PRO A 23 -18.38 -11.49 -13.61
C PRO A 23 -19.37 -10.52 -14.26
N VAL A 24 -20.38 -10.12 -13.49
CA VAL A 24 -21.29 -9.03 -13.81
C VAL A 24 -20.46 -7.78 -14.05
N GLY A 25 -20.68 -7.16 -15.21
CA GLY A 25 -19.84 -6.11 -15.77
C GLY A 25 -19.63 -4.93 -14.82
N ARG A 26 -18.36 -4.69 -14.49
CA ARG A 26 -17.83 -3.34 -14.27
C ARG A 26 -16.86 -3.09 -15.41
N ARG A 27 -17.21 -2.21 -16.34
CA ARG A 27 -16.29 -1.75 -17.38
C ARG A 27 -15.19 -0.95 -16.69
N PRO A 28 -13.89 -1.34 -16.77
CA PRO A 28 -12.83 -0.55 -16.20
C PRO A 28 -12.42 0.53 -17.21
N LEU A 29 -13.29 1.51 -17.45
CA LEU A 29 -12.97 2.62 -18.35
C LEU A 29 -11.70 3.37 -17.88
N HIS A 30 -11.47 3.47 -16.56
CA HIS A 30 -10.27 4.14 -16.03
C HIS A 30 -8.97 3.33 -16.13
N ALA A 31 -9.02 1.99 -16.07
CA ALA A 31 -7.80 1.18 -16.12
C ALA A 31 -7.26 1.07 -17.57
N MET A 32 -8.17 1.06 -18.55
CA MET A 32 -7.81 1.06 -19.98
C MET A 32 -7.26 2.41 -20.46
N GLU A 33 -7.69 3.52 -19.85
CA GLU A 33 -7.27 4.86 -20.25
C GLU A 33 -5.88 5.24 -19.70
N MET A 34 -5.46 4.64 -18.56
CA MET A 34 -4.09 4.73 -18.05
C MET A 34 -3.09 3.88 -18.85
N ALA A 35 -3.53 2.78 -19.47
CA ALA A 35 -2.68 1.89 -20.25
C ALA A 35 -2.16 2.52 -21.57
N ALA A 36 -2.72 3.66 -22.01
CA ALA A 36 -2.30 4.35 -23.23
C ALA A 36 -1.05 5.24 -23.07
N GLN A 37 -0.52 5.44 -21.85
CA GLN A 37 0.53 6.43 -21.54
C GLN A 37 1.85 5.83 -21.03
N GLY A 38 2.06 4.53 -21.23
CA GLY A 38 3.23 3.79 -20.71
C GLY A 38 2.98 3.22 -19.30
N PRO A 39 4.01 2.62 -18.66
CA PRO A 39 3.86 2.02 -17.35
C PRO A 39 3.54 3.07 -16.28
N VAL A 40 2.65 2.72 -15.36
CA VAL A 40 2.30 3.57 -14.21
C VAL A 40 3.49 3.64 -13.26
N ARG A 41 3.94 4.86 -12.92
CA ARG A 41 5.07 5.06 -12.00
C ARG A 41 4.59 5.01 -10.55
N VAL A 42 5.09 4.03 -9.79
CA VAL A 42 4.68 3.78 -8.42
C VAL A 42 5.88 3.88 -7.49
N LEU A 43 5.74 4.69 -6.44
CA LEU A 43 6.69 4.77 -5.33
C LEU A 43 6.06 4.16 -4.07
N ALA A 44 6.63 3.06 -3.59
CA ALA A 44 6.26 2.46 -2.30
C ALA A 44 7.22 2.96 -1.21
N VAL A 45 6.66 3.67 -0.23
CA VAL A 45 7.41 4.39 0.81
C VAL A 45 7.40 3.62 2.12
N GLY A 46 8.58 3.50 2.74
CA GLY A 46 8.72 2.94 4.08
C GLY A 46 8.31 1.47 4.18
N GLU A 47 8.60 0.68 3.14
CA GLU A 47 8.35 -0.75 3.15
C GLU A 47 9.10 -1.41 4.30
N GLY A 48 8.43 -2.35 4.98
CA GLY A 48 9.05 -3.26 5.92
C GLY A 48 9.84 -4.33 5.18
N ASP A 49 9.29 -5.53 5.09
CA ASP A 49 9.94 -6.69 4.46
C ASP A 49 9.84 -6.75 2.92
N LEU A 50 9.44 -5.64 2.28
CA LEU A 50 9.21 -5.50 0.83
C LEU A 50 8.12 -6.41 0.24
N SER A 51 7.31 -7.06 1.08
CA SER A 51 6.28 -8.01 0.63
C SER A 51 5.21 -7.36 -0.25
N PHE A 52 4.77 -6.15 0.09
CA PHE A 52 3.77 -5.41 -0.71
C PHE A 52 4.32 -5.10 -2.10
N SER A 53 5.54 -4.55 -2.18
CA SER A 53 6.19 -4.26 -3.46
C SER A 53 6.38 -5.51 -4.31
N ARG A 54 6.79 -6.64 -3.72
CA ARG A 54 6.88 -7.93 -4.45
C ARG A 54 5.54 -8.36 -5.01
N ALA A 55 4.48 -8.30 -4.20
CA ALA A 55 3.15 -8.68 -4.63
C ALA A 55 2.65 -7.78 -5.77
N LEU A 56 2.92 -6.48 -5.68
CA LEU A 56 2.61 -5.51 -6.73
C LEU A 56 3.36 -5.82 -8.02
N GLN A 57 4.69 -6.03 -7.95
CA GLN A 57 5.52 -6.36 -9.12
C GLN A 57 5.08 -7.67 -9.78
N ARG A 58 4.81 -8.73 -8.99
CA ARG A 58 4.29 -10.00 -9.51
C ARG A 58 2.95 -9.85 -10.21
N ARG A 59 2.07 -8.99 -9.69
CA ARG A 59 0.71 -8.85 -10.20
C ARG A 59 0.66 -8.04 -11.50
N PHE A 60 1.45 -6.98 -11.59
CA PHE A 60 1.35 -6.00 -12.67
C PHE A 60 2.53 -6.03 -13.64
N GLY A 61 3.68 -6.60 -13.26
CA GLY A 61 4.87 -6.73 -14.11
C GLY A 61 5.24 -5.40 -14.77
N ASP A 62 5.44 -5.44 -16.08
CA ASP A 62 5.84 -4.26 -16.88
C ASP A 62 4.76 -3.18 -17.00
N ALA A 63 3.54 -3.40 -16.50
CA ALA A 63 2.52 -2.36 -16.44
C ALA A 63 2.84 -1.30 -15.37
N VAL A 64 3.76 -1.59 -14.45
CA VAL A 64 4.24 -0.66 -13.42
C VAL A 64 5.74 -0.45 -13.52
N ARG A 65 6.16 0.79 -13.31
CA ARG A 65 7.55 1.14 -13.01
C ARG A 65 7.63 1.40 -11.51
N LEU A 66 8.02 0.37 -10.77
CA LEU A 66 8.02 0.37 -9.31
C LEU A 66 9.38 0.81 -8.73
N THR A 67 9.35 1.75 -7.80
CA THR A 67 10.43 2.05 -6.87
C THR A 67 9.96 1.73 -5.45
N ALA A 68 10.60 0.76 -4.81
CA ALA A 68 10.36 0.42 -3.41
C ALA A 68 11.43 1.06 -2.53
N THR A 69 11.03 1.63 -1.39
CA THR A 69 11.96 2.29 -0.47
C THR A 69 11.81 1.74 0.94
N THR A 70 12.93 1.61 1.64
CA THR A 70 12.95 1.23 3.06
C THR A 70 13.66 2.30 3.88
N PHE A 71 13.17 2.57 5.09
CA PHE A 71 13.87 3.45 6.02
C PHE A 71 15.18 2.83 6.53
N LEU A 72 15.18 1.51 6.77
CA LEU A 72 16.38 0.79 7.16
C LEU A 72 17.37 0.70 6.00
N GLY A 73 18.66 0.65 6.32
CA GLY A 73 19.71 0.27 5.37
C GLY A 73 19.57 -1.19 4.93
N ARG A 74 20.15 -1.55 3.79
CA ARG A 74 20.05 -2.92 3.22
C ARG A 74 20.46 -4.01 4.20
N ASP A 75 21.61 -3.86 4.84
CA ASP A 75 22.16 -4.89 5.73
C ASP A 75 21.30 -5.05 6.98
N GLU A 76 20.82 -3.94 7.55
CA GLU A 76 19.90 -3.97 8.69
C GLU A 76 18.56 -4.60 8.32
N LEU A 77 18.04 -4.28 7.13
CA LEU A 77 16.80 -4.85 6.62
C LEU A 77 16.90 -6.38 6.47
N VAL A 78 17.99 -6.87 5.88
CA VAL A 78 18.25 -8.32 5.70
C VAL A 78 18.47 -9.01 7.04
N ALA A 79 19.10 -8.34 8.01
CA ALA A 79 19.25 -8.87 9.37
C ALA A 79 17.91 -8.96 10.11
N ARG A 80 17.03 -7.96 9.94
CA ARG A 80 15.72 -7.90 10.61
C ARG A 80 14.69 -8.86 9.99
N TYR A 81 14.66 -8.98 8.66
CA TYR A 81 13.66 -9.78 7.95
C TYR A 81 14.33 -10.87 7.11
N LYS A 82 14.13 -12.13 7.52
CA LYS A 82 14.69 -13.30 6.82
C LYS A 82 14.31 -13.38 5.33
N SER A 83 13.15 -12.83 4.96
CA SER A 83 12.64 -12.79 3.58
C SER A 83 13.21 -11.65 2.72
N ALA A 84 13.86 -10.64 3.33
CA ALA A 84 14.20 -9.41 2.62
C ALA A 84 15.26 -9.61 1.53
N ALA A 85 16.25 -10.47 1.73
CA ALA A 85 17.28 -10.71 0.70
C ALA A 85 16.66 -11.24 -0.61
N GLY A 86 15.81 -12.26 -0.51
CA GLY A 86 15.10 -12.81 -1.67
C GLY A 86 14.03 -11.86 -2.22
N ALA A 87 13.46 -11.00 -1.38
CA ALA A 87 12.55 -9.94 -1.81
C ALA A 87 13.24 -8.91 -2.71
N ILE A 88 14.41 -8.43 -2.30
CA ILE A 88 15.23 -7.48 -3.05
C ILE A 88 15.63 -8.09 -4.38
N GLU A 89 16.18 -9.32 -4.36
CA GLU A 89 16.62 -10.00 -5.58
C GLU A 89 15.50 -10.13 -6.61
N GLU A 90 14.33 -10.59 -6.18
CA GLU A 90 13.18 -10.75 -7.07
C GLU A 90 12.68 -9.42 -7.64
N LEU A 91 12.64 -8.36 -6.82
CA LEU A 91 12.24 -7.03 -7.27
C LEU A 91 13.18 -6.49 -8.35
N LEU A 92 14.49 -6.62 -8.14
CA LEU A 92 15.50 -6.18 -9.10
C LEU A 92 15.44 -7.01 -10.40
N GLN A 93 15.28 -8.33 -10.30
CA GLN A 93 15.09 -9.20 -11.48
C GLN A 93 13.80 -8.86 -12.24
N GLY A 94 12.76 -8.42 -11.53
CA GLY A 94 11.51 -7.95 -12.10
C GLY A 94 11.55 -6.53 -12.67
N GLY A 95 12.70 -5.85 -12.65
CA GLY A 95 12.87 -4.50 -13.20
C GLY A 95 12.45 -3.36 -12.27
N ALA A 96 12.10 -3.65 -11.02
CA ALA A 96 11.84 -2.62 -10.01
C ALA A 96 13.17 -2.04 -9.47
N SER A 97 13.10 -0.82 -8.94
CA SER A 97 14.20 -0.22 -8.17
C SER A 97 13.96 -0.40 -6.67
N VAL A 98 15.02 -0.65 -5.91
CA VAL A 98 14.95 -0.73 -4.44
C VAL A 98 15.97 0.26 -3.85
N CYS A 99 15.47 1.20 -3.06
CA CYS A 99 16.28 2.22 -2.38
C CYS A 99 16.20 2.01 -0.87
N HIS A 100 17.31 2.22 -0.17
CA HIS A 100 17.42 1.97 1.27
C HIS A 100 17.87 3.24 1.99
N GLY A 101 17.54 3.38 3.27
CA GLY A 101 17.89 4.57 4.04
C GLY A 101 17.06 5.81 3.69
N VAL A 102 15.88 5.62 3.09
CA VAL A 102 15.05 6.73 2.58
C VAL A 102 14.13 7.23 3.70
N ASP A 103 14.20 8.52 4.00
CA ASP A 103 13.27 9.18 4.93
C ASP A 103 12.01 9.63 4.20
N ALA A 104 10.85 9.16 4.67
CA ALA A 104 9.54 9.52 4.12
C ALA A 104 9.24 11.03 4.18
N CYS A 105 9.95 11.78 5.03
CA CYS A 105 9.84 13.23 5.15
C CYS A 105 10.76 13.99 4.16
N LEU A 106 11.74 13.31 3.54
CA LEU A 106 12.79 13.90 2.69
C LEU A 106 12.85 13.21 1.30
N LEU A 107 11.70 12.76 0.80
CA LEU A 107 11.62 11.96 -0.43
C LEU A 107 12.19 12.68 -1.67
N GLN A 108 12.15 14.02 -1.71
CA GLN A 108 12.70 14.76 -2.84
C GLN A 108 14.23 14.71 -2.81
N GLU A 109 14.83 14.99 -1.66
CA GLU A 109 16.26 14.99 -1.45
C GLU A 109 16.86 13.59 -1.71
N ASP A 110 16.19 12.55 -1.22
CA ASP A 110 16.67 11.17 -1.32
C ASP A 110 16.48 10.56 -2.73
N LEU A 111 15.49 11.02 -3.53
CA LEU A 111 15.14 10.38 -4.81
C LEU A 111 15.41 11.26 -6.06
N ILE A 112 15.45 12.59 -5.95
CA ILE A 112 15.62 13.50 -7.10
C ILE A 112 17.11 13.78 -7.40
N SER A 113 17.99 13.64 -6.40
CA SER A 113 19.42 13.95 -6.52
C SER A 113 20.17 13.16 -7.61
N ASP A 114 19.60 12.07 -8.11
CA ASP A 114 20.16 11.22 -9.17
C ASP A 114 19.78 11.65 -10.60
N GLY A 115 19.20 12.84 -10.81
CA GLY A 115 18.90 13.38 -12.14
C GLY A 115 17.77 12.66 -12.87
N ARG A 116 16.95 11.88 -12.14
CA ARG A 116 15.72 11.28 -12.68
C ARG A 116 14.56 12.25 -12.52
N ASP A 117 13.80 12.41 -13.60
CA ASP A 117 12.50 13.10 -13.59
C ASP A 117 11.54 12.28 -12.71
N ALA A 118 11.57 12.52 -11.39
CA ALA A 118 11.06 11.60 -10.37
C ALA A 118 9.54 11.71 -10.16
N THR A 119 8.80 12.10 -11.20
CA THR A 119 7.36 12.24 -11.07
C THR A 119 6.69 10.87 -10.91
N GLN A 120 5.78 10.76 -9.95
CA GLN A 120 5.06 9.53 -9.62
C GLN A 120 3.57 9.70 -9.94
N ASP A 121 2.98 8.66 -10.50
CA ASP A 121 1.54 8.58 -10.68
C ASP A 121 0.87 8.12 -9.39
N ILE A 122 1.54 7.26 -8.61
CA ILE A 122 1.05 6.76 -7.32
C ILE A 122 2.20 6.76 -6.31
N VAL A 123 1.99 7.37 -5.16
CA VAL A 123 2.86 7.24 -3.98
C VAL A 123 2.08 6.50 -2.89
N VAL A 124 2.63 5.40 -2.39
CA VAL A 124 1.97 4.53 -1.40
C VAL A 124 2.75 4.57 -0.09
N PHE A 125 2.05 4.78 1.03
CA PHE A 125 2.64 4.62 2.37
C PHE A 125 1.71 3.77 3.24
N ASN A 126 2.09 2.50 3.39
CA ASN A 126 1.29 1.51 4.11
C ASN A 126 1.75 1.41 5.57
N HIS A 127 0.81 1.61 6.50
CA HIS A 127 1.06 1.46 7.94
C HIS A 127 2.31 2.23 8.42
N PRO A 128 2.37 3.55 8.18
CA PRO A 128 3.46 4.39 8.65
C PRO A 128 3.61 4.25 10.16
N HIS A 129 4.82 3.95 10.61
CA HIS A 129 5.14 3.74 12.03
C HIS A 129 6.52 4.32 12.37
N LEU A 130 6.67 4.77 13.61
CA LEU A 130 7.92 5.31 14.16
C LEU A 130 8.62 4.34 15.13
N GLY A 131 8.26 3.06 15.06
CA GLY A 131 8.62 2.04 16.04
C GLY A 131 7.68 2.01 17.24
N GLU A 132 8.01 1.17 18.22
CA GLU A 132 7.26 1.06 19.47
C GLU A 132 7.52 2.30 20.35
N ALA A 133 6.45 2.97 20.79
CA ALA A 133 6.54 4.04 21.77
C ALA A 133 6.05 3.54 23.13
N PRO A 134 6.81 3.71 24.22
CA PRO A 134 6.32 3.44 25.56
C PRO A 134 5.23 4.46 25.94
N GLY A 135 4.15 4.00 26.58
CA GLY A 135 3.06 4.85 27.09
C GLY A 135 1.75 4.81 26.28
N ASP A 136 0.80 5.69 26.62
CA ASP A 136 -0.56 5.71 26.05
C ASP A 136 -0.57 6.12 24.57
N SER A 137 -0.42 5.13 23.69
CA SER A 137 -0.32 5.32 22.23
C SER A 137 -1.60 5.83 21.57
N HIS A 138 -2.70 5.82 22.32
CA HIS A 138 -4.05 6.15 21.87
C HIS A 138 -4.58 7.49 22.42
N SER A 139 -3.88 8.13 23.35
CA SER A 139 -4.29 9.44 23.84
C SER A 139 -3.99 10.53 22.79
N PRO A 140 -4.95 11.41 22.43
CA PRO A 140 -4.74 12.49 21.45
C PRO A 140 -3.56 13.41 21.78
N ASP A 141 -3.29 13.63 23.05
CA ASP A 141 -2.21 14.51 23.52
C ASP A 141 -0.88 13.77 23.73
N SER A 142 -0.86 12.46 23.48
CA SER A 142 0.35 11.65 23.62
C SER A 142 1.44 12.11 22.67
N GLU A 143 2.70 11.91 23.08
CA GLU A 143 3.84 12.11 22.19
C GLU A 143 3.77 11.19 20.96
N HIS A 144 3.27 9.96 21.11
CA HIS A 144 3.07 9.03 20.01
C HIS A 144 2.16 9.62 18.92
N VAL A 145 1.00 10.17 19.31
CA VAL A 145 0.06 10.80 18.37
C VAL A 145 0.67 12.06 17.73
N ARG A 146 1.32 12.92 18.52
CA ARG A 146 1.98 14.13 18.01
C ARG A 146 3.06 13.80 16.97
N ARG A 147 3.89 12.78 17.23
CA ARG A 147 4.92 12.34 16.30
C ARG A 147 4.33 11.77 15.01
N HIS A 148 3.25 10.98 15.07
CA HIS A 148 2.58 10.48 13.86
C HIS A 148 1.86 11.58 13.07
N CYS A 149 1.29 12.59 13.75
CA CYS A 149 0.76 13.77 13.07
C CYS A 149 1.86 14.49 12.28
N SER A 150 3.04 14.65 12.90
CA SER A 150 4.21 15.26 12.24
C SER A 150 4.68 14.42 11.05
N LEU A 151 4.82 13.10 11.22
CA LEU A 151 5.23 12.19 10.15
C LEU A 151 4.31 12.31 8.93
N LEU A 152 2.99 12.23 9.13
CA LEU A 152 2.04 12.30 8.03
C LEU A 152 2.05 13.69 7.36
N ALA A 153 2.15 14.77 8.13
CA ALA A 153 2.20 16.12 7.56
C ALA A 153 3.44 16.32 6.67
N HIS A 154 4.62 15.92 7.15
CA HIS A 154 5.86 16.05 6.38
C HIS A 154 5.88 15.10 5.17
N PHE A 155 5.46 13.85 5.35
CA PHE A 155 5.33 12.89 4.25
C PHE A 155 4.40 13.41 3.15
N LEU A 156 3.21 13.92 3.48
CA LEU A 156 2.26 14.41 2.49
C LEU A 156 2.83 15.61 1.71
N ALA A 157 3.55 16.50 2.40
CA ALA A 157 4.23 17.63 1.75
C ALA A 157 5.35 17.15 0.82
N ALA A 158 6.18 16.19 1.23
CA ALA A 158 7.26 15.63 0.42
C ALA A 158 6.70 14.87 -0.80
N ALA A 159 5.73 13.97 -0.58
CA ALA A 159 5.10 13.19 -1.63
C ALA A 159 4.38 14.06 -2.67
N ARG A 160 3.71 15.14 -2.25
CA ARG A 160 3.02 16.08 -3.15
C ARG A 160 3.93 16.64 -4.24
N ARG A 161 5.21 16.86 -3.92
CA ARG A 161 6.21 17.44 -4.82
C ARG A 161 6.69 16.45 -5.87
N LEU A 162 6.48 15.15 -5.63
CA LEU A 162 6.77 14.08 -6.57
C LEU A 162 5.58 13.75 -7.47
N LEU A 163 4.36 14.20 -7.18
CA LEU A 163 3.19 13.80 -7.97
C LEU A 163 3.15 14.43 -9.36
N THR A 164 2.72 13.65 -10.35
CA THR A 164 2.20 14.19 -11.61
C THR A 164 0.93 15.01 -11.36
N ALA A 165 0.47 15.76 -12.37
CA ALA A 165 -0.75 16.57 -12.26
C ALA A 165 -2.01 15.76 -11.88
N ARG A 166 -2.04 14.46 -12.19
CA ARG A 166 -3.12 13.51 -11.84
C ARG A 166 -2.66 12.43 -10.85
N GLY A 167 -1.51 12.63 -10.23
CA GLY A 167 -0.92 11.67 -9.31
C GLY A 167 -1.73 11.54 -8.03
N GLN A 168 -1.58 10.41 -7.35
CA GLN A 168 -2.34 10.08 -6.14
C GLN A 168 -1.41 9.64 -5.02
N ILE A 169 -1.78 9.97 -3.77
CA ILE A 169 -1.14 9.43 -2.57
C ILE A 169 -2.12 8.46 -1.91
N HIS A 170 -1.65 7.26 -1.63
CA HIS A 170 -2.40 6.19 -1.01
C HIS A 170 -1.80 5.93 0.37
N VAL A 171 -2.57 6.21 1.43
CA VAL A 171 -2.14 5.98 2.82
C VAL A 171 -3.04 4.93 3.45
N THR A 172 -2.44 3.89 4.05
CA THR A 172 -3.17 2.84 4.75
C THR A 172 -2.97 2.98 6.25
N LEU A 173 -4.06 3.14 7.00
CA LEU A 173 -4.10 3.31 8.45
C LEU A 173 -5.16 2.37 9.07
N CYS A 174 -5.06 2.11 10.37
CA CYS A 174 -5.93 1.19 11.11
C CYS A 174 -6.81 1.90 12.13
N GLY A 175 -8.07 1.46 12.29
CA GLY A 175 -8.98 1.94 13.32
C GLY A 175 -9.16 3.46 13.31
N GLU A 176 -8.91 4.08 14.46
CA GLU A 176 -9.09 5.52 14.66
C GLU A 176 -7.89 6.37 14.23
N GLN A 177 -6.80 5.76 13.75
CA GLN A 177 -5.57 6.45 13.36
C GLN A 177 -5.78 7.59 12.36
N PRO A 178 -6.64 7.51 11.31
CA PRO A 178 -6.85 8.64 10.40
C PRO A 178 -7.34 9.91 11.09
N ALA A 179 -8.20 9.76 12.08
CA ALA A 179 -8.72 10.89 12.87
C ALA A 179 -7.70 11.33 13.91
N LEU A 180 -7.17 10.38 14.69
CA LEU A 180 -6.23 10.62 15.78
C LEU A 180 -4.93 11.27 15.29
N TRP A 181 -4.39 10.80 14.16
CA TRP A 181 -3.17 11.33 13.54
C TRP A 181 -3.44 12.48 12.56
N ARG A 182 -4.69 12.98 12.53
CA ARG A 182 -5.10 14.18 11.80
C ARG A 182 -4.73 14.15 10.31
N LEU A 183 -4.90 12.99 9.65
CA LEU A 183 -4.53 12.79 8.24
C LEU A 183 -5.20 13.80 7.30
N ARG A 184 -6.52 14.01 7.45
CA ARG A 184 -7.28 14.92 6.59
C ARG A 184 -6.86 16.39 6.74
N PRO A 185 -6.75 16.95 7.95
CA PRO A 185 -6.16 18.28 8.14
C PRO A 185 -4.76 18.40 7.52
N ALA A 186 -3.89 17.42 7.72
CA ALA A 186 -2.54 17.43 7.15
C ALA A 186 -2.56 17.44 5.62
N ALA A 187 -3.40 16.62 4.99
CA ALA A 187 -3.59 16.59 3.54
C ALA A 187 -4.08 17.95 3.01
N SER A 188 -5.08 18.55 3.67
CA SER A 188 -5.58 19.87 3.28
C SER A 188 -4.49 20.95 3.36
N CYS A 189 -3.66 20.94 4.41
CA CYS A 189 -2.53 21.88 4.53
C CYS A 189 -1.48 21.67 3.42
N ALA A 190 -1.31 20.45 2.93
CA ALA A 190 -0.43 20.13 1.81
C ALA A 190 -1.06 20.40 0.43
N GLY A 191 -2.28 20.97 0.37
CA GLY A 191 -2.99 21.23 -0.89
C GLY A 191 -3.49 19.95 -1.57
N LEU A 192 -3.78 18.91 -0.80
CA LEU A 192 -4.33 17.63 -1.27
C LEU A 192 -5.81 17.53 -0.86
N SER A 193 -6.59 16.82 -1.68
CA SER A 193 -7.99 16.51 -1.40
C SER A 193 -8.21 15.00 -1.36
N GLU A 194 -9.03 14.53 -0.42
CA GLU A 194 -9.44 13.11 -0.35
C GLU A 194 -10.27 12.74 -1.59
N LEU A 195 -9.78 11.79 -2.38
CA LEU A 195 -10.51 11.26 -3.54
C LEU A 195 -11.40 10.07 -3.14
N GLN A 196 -10.89 9.20 -2.28
CA GLN A 196 -11.57 7.99 -1.84
C GLN A 196 -11.09 7.57 -0.44
N CYS A 197 -12.01 7.12 0.40
CA CYS A 197 -11.73 6.42 1.64
C CYS A 197 -12.36 5.01 1.55
N ARG A 198 -11.59 3.96 1.87
CA ARG A 198 -12.10 2.57 1.91
C ARG A 198 -12.00 2.03 3.33
N PRO A 199 -13.12 1.77 4.01
CA PRO A 199 -13.08 1.10 5.32
C PRO A 199 -12.59 -0.34 5.16
N PRO A 200 -12.09 -0.97 6.24
CA PRO A 200 -11.82 -2.41 6.24
C PRO A 200 -13.08 -3.19 5.82
N ALA A 201 -12.87 -4.25 5.04
CA ALA A 201 -13.92 -5.11 4.51
C ALA A 201 -14.55 -6.00 5.59
#